data_AF-A0A6A0ALB3-F1
#
_entry.id   AF-A0A6A0ALB3-F1
#
_cell.length_a   1.000
_cell.length_b   1.000
_cell.length_c   1.000
_cell.angle_alpha   90.00
_cell.angle_beta   90.00
_cell.angle_gamma   90.00
#
_symmetry.space_group_name_H-M   'P 1'
#
loop_
_entity.id
_entity.type
_entity.pdbx_description
1 polymer ?
#
loop_
_entity_poly.entity_id
_entity_poly.type
_entity_poly.pdbx_seq_one_letter_code
_entity_poly.pdbx_strand_id
1 'polypeptide(L)' 'MSDARAAVAPCSDQGLSGEAAEAQEYLVKLPDRIRKLAERSQVRKKKGLTANFSWIFNREVVLH' A
#
# COMPACT_ATOMS: atom_id res chain seq x y z
N MET A 1 -13.62 -4.85 -39.99
CA MET A 1 -12.98 -5.86 -39.10
C MET A 1 -12.06 -5.06 -38.20
N SER A 2 -12.65 -4.41 -37.19
CA SER A 2 -12.70 -4.90 -35.81
C SER A 2 -11.44 -4.49 -35.06
N ASP A 3 -11.43 -3.27 -34.53
CA ASP A 3 -10.69 -2.99 -33.29
C ASP A 3 -11.43 -1.91 -32.50
N ALA A 4 -12.62 -2.28 -32.03
CA ALA A 4 -13.36 -1.54 -31.00
C ALA A 4 -12.84 -1.96 -29.62
N ARG A 5 -11.57 -1.67 -29.35
CA ARG A 5 -11.04 -1.79 -28.00
C ARG A 5 -11.33 -0.48 -27.28
N ALA A 6 -12.59 -0.33 -26.87
CA ALA A 6 -12.99 0.66 -25.88
C ALA A 6 -12.18 0.39 -24.61
N ALA A 7 -11.03 1.05 -24.50
CA ALA A 7 -10.37 1.24 -23.23
C ALA A 7 -11.34 2.08 -22.39
N VAL A 8 -12.14 1.40 -21.57
CA VAL A 8 -12.78 2.03 -20.42
C VAL A 8 -11.64 2.51 -19.53
N ALA A 9 -11.19 3.73 -19.76
CA ALA A 9 -10.45 4.49 -18.78
C ALA A 9 -11.39 4.73 -17.59
N PRO A 10 -10.92 4.59 -16.34
CA PRO A 10 -11.76 4.85 -15.18
C PRO A 10 -12.20 6.32 -15.23
N CYS A 11 -13.50 6.52 -15.29
CA CYS A 11 -14.15 7.81 -15.20
C CYS A 11 -13.92 8.37 -13.80
N SER A 12 -12.99 9.32 -13.60
CA SER A 12 -12.91 10.05 -12.33
C SER A 12 -12.51 11.53 -12.39
N ASP A 13 -12.00 12.06 -13.51
CA ASP A 13 -11.19 13.30 -13.40
C ASP A 13 -11.76 14.55 -14.09
N GLN A 14 -13.00 14.55 -14.60
CA GLN A 14 -13.46 15.66 -15.46
C GLN A 14 -14.17 16.81 -14.74
N GLY A 15 -14.22 16.85 -13.39
CA GLY A 15 -14.99 17.87 -12.67
C GLY A 15 -14.61 18.20 -11.22
N LEU A 16 -13.48 17.72 -10.72
CA LEU A 16 -13.05 17.98 -9.34
C LEU A 16 -11.98 19.08 -9.36
N SER A 17 -12.26 20.21 -8.71
CA SER A 17 -11.35 21.35 -8.58
C SER A 17 -11.09 21.68 -7.12
N GLY A 18 -9.88 22.14 -6.78
CA GLY A 18 -9.51 22.51 -5.42
C GLY A 18 -9.10 21.31 -4.56
N GLU A 19 -9.45 21.33 -3.27
CA GLU A 19 -9.04 20.34 -2.27
C GLU A 19 -9.44 18.90 -2.63
N ALA A 20 -10.58 18.72 -3.30
CA ALA A 20 -11.05 17.40 -3.74
C ALA A 20 -10.12 16.76 -4.79
N ALA A 21 -9.52 17.57 -5.67
CA ALA A 21 -8.57 17.09 -6.67
C ALA A 21 -7.25 16.67 -6.01
N GLU A 22 -6.75 17.46 -5.06
CA GLU A 22 -5.54 17.13 -4.31
C GLU A 22 -5.71 15.85 -3.47
N ALA A 23 -6.86 15.69 -2.81
CA ALA A 23 -7.19 14.48 -2.06
C ALA A 23 -7.20 13.23 -2.95
N GLN A 24 -7.80 13.34 -4.15
CA GLN A 24 -7.82 12.24 -5.11
C GLN A 24 -6.42 11.88 -5.60
N GLU A 25 -5.61 12.87 -5.99
CA GLU A 25 -4.23 12.64 -6.41
C GLU A 25 -3.42 11.98 -5.30
N TYR A 26 -3.60 12.41 -4.05
CA TYR A 26 -2.95 11.79 -2.90
C TYR A 26 -3.34 10.32 -2.76
N LEU A 27 -4.63 10.00 -2.83
CA LEU A 27 -5.13 8.63 -2.73
C LEU A 27 -4.65 7.74 -3.87
N VAL A 28 -4.64 8.24 -5.11
CA VAL A 28 -4.15 7.49 -6.27
C VAL A 28 -2.65 7.18 -6.15
N LYS A 29 -1.86 8.12 -5.62
CA LYS A 29 -0.40 7.95 -5.42
C LYS A 29 -0.06 7.11 -4.16
N LEU A 30 -1.00 6.93 -3.25
CA LEU A 30 -0.76 6.32 -1.93
C LEU A 30 -0.37 4.82 -1.99
N PRO A 31 -1.04 3.94 -2.78
CA PRO A 31 -0.68 2.52 -2.84
C PRO A 31 0.79 2.29 -3.21
N ASP A 32 1.30 3.01 -4.21
CA ASP A 32 2.69 2.89 -4.64
C ASP A 32 3.66 3.43 -3.61
N ARG A 33 3.28 4.50 -2.89
CA ARG A 33 4.07 5.03 -1.78
C ARG A 33 4.15 4.03 -0.62
N ILE A 34 3.05 3.37 -0.28
CA ILE A 34 3.00 2.33 0.76
C ILE A 34 3.87 1.15 0.37
N ARG A 35 3.80 0.66 -0.88
CA ARG A 35 4.66 -0.44 -1.39
C ARG A 35 6.15 -0.11 -1.22
N LYS A 36 6.59 1.04 -1.73
CA LYS A 36 7.98 1.51 -1.60
C LYS A 36 8.41 1.68 -0.14
N LEU A 37 7.49 2.10 0.73
CA LEU A 37 7.78 2.23 2.16
C LEU A 37 7.90 0.86 2.85
N ALA A 38 7.01 -0.09 2.50
CA ALA A 38 7.06 -1.45 3.00
C ALA A 38 8.37 -2.14 2.60
N GLU A 39 8.79 -2.02 1.33
CA GLU A 39 10.06 -2.53 0.84
C GLU A 39 11.25 -1.96 1.62
N ARG A 40 11.31 -0.63 1.80
CA ARG A 40 12.35 0.03 2.61
C ARG A 40 12.32 -0.42 4.07
N SER A 41 11.14 -0.66 4.63
CA SER A 41 10.99 -1.19 5.97
C SER A 41 11.59 -2.59 6.08
N GLN A 42 11.29 -3.50 5.15
CA GLN A 42 11.87 -4.85 5.12
C GLN A 42 13.40 -4.82 5.08
N VAL A 43 14.00 -3.92 4.29
CA VAL A 43 15.47 -3.76 4.24
C VAL A 43 16.05 -3.29 5.59
N ARG A 44 15.30 -2.45 6.32
CA ARG A 44 15.73 -1.89 7.61
C ARG A 44 15.32 -2.73 8.82
N LYS A 45 14.59 -3.84 8.62
CA LYS A 45 14.16 -4.70 9.72
C LYS A 45 15.37 -5.29 10.44
N LYS A 46 15.39 -5.14 11.76
CA LYS A 46 16.36 -5.81 12.63
C LYS A 46 15.98 -7.29 12.70
N LYS A 47 16.90 -8.17 12.28
CA LYS A 47 16.71 -9.62 12.33
C LYS A 47 16.95 -10.14 13.75
N GLY A 48 16.22 -11.20 14.12
CA GLY A 48 16.51 -11.98 15.34
C GLY A 48 15.94 -11.41 16.64
N LEU A 49 14.92 -10.55 16.57
CA LEU A 49 14.19 -10.14 17.77
C LEU A 49 13.28 -11.29 18.21
N THR A 50 13.37 -11.69 19.47
CA THR A 50 12.46 -12.69 20.06
C THR A 50 11.47 -12.03 20.99
N ALA A 51 10.24 -12.55 21.00
CA ALA A 51 9.19 -12.09 21.90
C ALA A 51 8.39 -13.27 22.44
N ASN A 52 7.93 -13.12 23.68
CA ASN A 52 7.06 -14.08 24.33
C ASN A 52 5.61 -13.65 24.12
N PHE A 53 4.77 -14.59 23.71
CA PHE A 53 3.36 -14.31 23.50
C PHE A 53 2.51 -15.10 24.50
N SER A 54 1.66 -14.40 25.27
CA SER A 54 0.87 -15.00 26.37
C SER A 54 -0.14 -16.04 25.90
N TRP A 55 -0.78 -15.81 24.74
CA TRP A 55 -1.75 -16.74 24.15
C TRP A 55 -1.15 -18.06 23.62
N ILE A 56 0.18 -18.18 23.56
CA ILE A 56 0.88 -19.42 23.24
C ILE A 56 1.66 -19.94 24.45
N PHE A 57 1.17 -19.66 25.65
CA PHE A 57 1.79 -20.07 26.91
C PHE A 57 3.20 -19.47 27.12
N ASN A 58 3.37 -18.19 26.75
CA ASN A 58 4.63 -17.45 26.84
C ASN A 58 5.81 -18.11 26.10
N ARG A 59 5.55 -18.88 25.04
CA ARG A 59 6.62 -19.41 24.19
C ARG A 59 7.36 -18.28 23.48
N GLU A 60 8.68 -18.43 23.38
CA GLU A 60 9.57 -17.53 22.67
C GLU A 60 9.48 -17.78 21.16
N VAL A 61 9.21 -16.72 20.39
CA VAL A 61 9.08 -16.79 18.93
C VAL A 61 9.93 -15.72 18.26
N VAL A 62 10.58 -16.07 17.15
CA VAL A 62 11.38 -15.14 16.33
C VAL A 62 10.45 -14.26 15.50
N LEU A 63 10.69 -12.95 15.55
CA LEU A 63 9.98 -11.96 14.75
C LEU A 63 10.71 -11.73 13.40
N HIS A 64 9.99 -11.91 12.29
CA HIS A 64 10.49 -11.76 10.91
C HIS A 64 10.10 -10.42 10.25
#